data_AF-A0A959BFL3-F1
#
_entry.id   AF-A0A959BFL3-F1
#
_cell.length_a   1.000
_cell.length_b   1.000
_cell.length_c   1.000
_cell.angle_alpha   90.00
_cell.angle_beta   90.00
_cell.angle_gamma   90.00
#
_symmetry.space_group_name_H-M   'P 1'
#
loop_
_entity.id
_entity.type
_entity.pdbx_description
1 polymer ?
#
loop_
_entity_poly.entity_id
_entity_poly.type
_entity_poly.pdbx_seq_one_letter_code
_entity_poly.pdbx_strand_id
1 'polypeptide(L)' 'MKKDNSIAIIGGGIGGLTTGIALHRQGFRPAIIFLNKPLNIVNLREASLKP' A
#
# COMPACT_ATOMS: atom_id res chain seq x y z
N MET A 1 -12.79 4.94 23.28
CA MET A 1 -12.43 4.63 21.88
C MET A 1 -11.75 3.26 21.88
N LYS A 2 -12.39 2.20 21.36
CA LYS A 2 -11.76 0.88 21.29
C LYS A 2 -10.70 0.93 20.18
N LYS A 3 -9.45 0.68 20.54
CA LYS A 3 -8.35 0.54 19.57
C LYS A 3 -8.45 -0.88 19.05
N ASP A 4 -9.12 -1.07 17.91
CA ASP A 4 -9.07 -2.35 17.22
C ASP A 4 -7.62 -2.55 16.75
N ASN A 5 -6.96 -3.60 17.24
CA ASN A 5 -5.59 -3.97 16.88
C ASN A 5 -5.53 -4.59 15.47
N SER A 6 -6.23 -3.98 14.52
CA SER A 6 -6.26 -4.36 13.12
C SER A 6 -4.98 -3.88 12.42
N ILE A 7 -4.36 -4.76 11.64
CA ILE A 7 -3.13 -4.44 10.90
C ILE A 7 -3.49 -4.26 9.42
N ALA A 8 -3.09 -3.14 8.83
CA ALA A 8 -3.19 -2.87 7.40
C ALA A 8 -1.78 -2.74 6.79
N ILE A 9 -1.55 -3.42 5.66
CA ILE A 9 -0.32 -3.37 4.88
C ILE A 9 -0.64 -2.68 3.56
N ILE A 10 0.03 -1.56 3.28
CA ILE A 10 -0.18 -0.77 2.07
C ILE A 10 0.90 -1.12 1.04
N GLY A 11 0.48 -1.69 -0.09
CA GLY A 11 1.36 -2.18 -1.17
C GLY A 11 1.62 -3.68 -1.08
N GLY A 12 1.27 -4.43 -2.13
CA GLY A 12 1.44 -5.89 -2.20
C GLY A 12 2.62 -6.34 -3.05
N GLY A 13 3.73 -5.60 -3.03
CA GLY A 13 5.01 -6.08 -3.54
C GLY A 13 5.62 -7.14 -2.62
N ILE A 14 6.85 -7.58 -2.90
CA ILE A 14 7.51 -8.65 -2.14
C ILE A 14 7.59 -8.33 -0.63
N GLY A 15 7.95 -7.11 -0.26
CA GLY A 15 8.01 -6.70 1.15
C GLY A 15 6.64 -6.72 1.84
N GLY A 16 5.58 -6.28 1.15
CA GLY A 16 4.22 -6.26 1.70
C GLY A 16 3.64 -7.67 1.90
N LEU A 17 3.82 -8.54 0.91
CA LEU A 17 3.38 -9.93 0.99
C LEU A 17 4.17 -10.72 2.05
N THR A 18 5.51 -10.61 2.07
CA THR A 18 6.35 -11.27 3.08
C THR A 18 5.96 -10.85 4.50
N THR A 19 5.71 -9.55 4.71
CA THR A 19 5.27 -9.03 6.00
C THR A 19 3.90 -9.59 6.39
N GLY A 20 2.95 -9.64 5.45
CA GLY A 20 1.62 -10.21 5.69
C GLY A 20 1.67 -11.69 6.08
N ILE A 21 2.50 -12.48 5.39
CA ILE A 21 2.70 -13.90 5.71
C ILE A 21 3.32 -14.07 7.09
N ALA A 22 4.37 -13.30 7.43
CA ALA A 22 5.04 -13.38 8.72
C ALA A 22 4.07 -13.06 9.87
N LEU A 23 3.27 -12.00 9.73
CA LEU A 23 2.25 -11.61 10.72
C LEU A 23 1.13 -12.63 10.84
N HIS A 24 0.66 -13.20 9.73
CA HIS A 24 -0.32 -14.28 9.76
C HIS A 24 0.19 -15.51 10.52
N ARG A 25 1.46 -15.88 10.35
CA ARG A 25 2.10 -16.98 11.09
C ARG A 25 2.24 -16.71 12.60
N GLN A 26 2.20 -15.45 13.01
CA GLN A 26 2.18 -15.03 14.41
C GLN A 26 0.75 -14.93 15.00
N GLY A 27 -0.28 -15.30 14.23
CA GLY A 27 -1.67 -15.29 14.68
C GLY A 27 -2.42 -13.98 14.45
N PHE A 28 -1.78 -12.98 13.81
CA PHE A 28 -2.46 -11.76 13.39
C PHE A 28 -3.29 -11.98 12.13
N ARG A 29 -4.23 -11.07 11.87
CA ARG A 29 -5.07 -11.06 10.66
C ARG A 29 -4.84 -9.76 9.87
N PRO A 30 -3.68 -9.60 9.19
CA PRO A 30 -3.41 -8.39 8.44
C PRO A 30 -4.23 -8.32 7.15
N ALA A 31 -4.66 -7.11 6.78
CA ALA A 31 -5.26 -6.82 5.48
C ALA A 31 -4.20 -6.20 4.55
N ILE A 32 -4.05 -6.73 3.34
CA ILE A 32 -3.15 -6.16 2.32
C ILE A 32 -3.98 -5.33 1.36
N ILE A 33 -3.60 -4.06 1.19
CA ILE A 33 -4.26 -3.09 0.32
C ILE A 33 -3.33 -2.79 -0.85
N PHE A 34 -3.80 -3.06 -2.06
CA PHE A 34 -3.09 -2.71 -3.29
C PHE A 34 -3.50 -1.31 -3.73
N LEU A 35 -2.53 -0.41 -3.86
CA LEU A 35 -2.77 0.86 -4.55
C LEU A 35 -2.79 0.61 -6.05
N ASN A 36 -4.00 0.53 -6.60
CA ASN A 36 -4.19 0.62 -8.03
C ASN A 36 -4.24 2.10 -8.40
N LYS A 37 -3.09 2.74 -8.62
CA LYS A 37 -3.09 4.05 -9.28
C LYS A 37 -3.25 3.80 -10.77
N PRO A 38 -4.27 4.37 -11.47
CA PRO A 38 -4.04 4.69 -12.86
C PRO A 38 -2.78 5.57 -12.89
N LEU A 39 -1.78 5.19 -13.69
CA LEU A 39 -0.70 6.11 -13.99
C LEU A 39 -1.38 7.35 -14.58
N ASN A 40 -1.50 8.42 -13.79
CA ASN A 40 -1.72 9.73 -14.34
C ASN A 40 -0.48 9.99 -15.19
N ILE A 41 -0.61 9.74 -16.50
CA ILE A 41 0.35 10.17 -17.48
C ILE A 41 0.32 11.68 -17.38
N VAL A 42 1.24 12.24 -16.61
CA VAL A 42 1.43 13.68 -16.56
C VAL A 42 1.79 14.07 -17.98
N ASN A 43 0.95 14.90 -18.60
CA ASN A 43 1.28 15.46 -19.89
C ASN A 43 2.53 16.34 -19.68
N LEU A 44 3.66 15.94 -20.26
CA LEU A 44 4.95 16.63 -20.09
C LEU A 44 4.88 18.11 -20.50
N ARG A 45 3.87 18.54 -21.29
CA ARG A 45 3.60 19.96 -21.56
C ARG A 45 3.21 20.76 -20.32
N GLU A 46 2.47 20.19 -19.39
CA GLU A 46 2.12 20.85 -18.11
C GLU A 46 3.28 20.80 -17.11
N ALA A 47 4.11 19.75 -17.17
CA ALA A 47 5.33 19.66 -16.36
C ALA A 47 6.42 20.66 -16.79
N SER A 48 6.43 21.07 -18.06
CA SER A 48 7.38 22.04 -18.62
C SER A 48 6.98 23.51 -18.41
N LEU A 49 5.76 23.79 -17.92
CA LEU A 49 5.25 25.14 -17.66
C LEU A 49 5.30 25.54 -16.17
N LYS A 50 5.90 24.70 -15.32
CA LYS A 50 6.37 25.14 -14.00
C LYS A 50 7.69 25.90 -14.19
N PRO A 51 7.86 27.06 -13.53
CA PRO A 51 8.97 27.98 -13.79
C PRO A 51 10.34 27.35 -13.60
#